data_AF-A0A4Q3VYG3-F1
#
_entry.id   AF-A0A4Q3VYG3-F1
#
_cell.length_a   1.000
_cell.length_b   1.000
_cell.length_c   1.000
_cell.angle_alpha   90.00
_cell.angle_beta   90.00
_cell.angle_gamma   90.00
#
_symmetry.space_group_name_H-M   'P 1'
#
loop_
_entity.id
_entity.type
_entity.pdbx_description
1 polymer ?
#
loop_
_entity_poly.entity_id
_entity_poly.type
_entity_poly.pdbx_seq_one_letter_code
_entity_poly.pdbx_strand_id
1 'polypeptide(L)'
;SLPAKTEWVNQLGDSAPDLILKSDQLLIQSHRIEEVPGTHTVVYSSEVDEITFQHVAHSRSGFALGAVIAAEWLENKQGFYSVEDIFNFSNTH
;
A
#
# COMPACT_ATOMS: atom_id res chain seq x y z
N SER A 1 2.14 4.49 24.16
CA SER A 1 1.74 4.11 22.79
C SER A 1 2.10 5.24 21.85
N LEU A 2 2.48 4.93 20.60
CA LEU A 2 2.55 5.98 19.58
C LEU A 2 1.14 6.54 19.36
N PRO A 3 0.98 7.86 19.18
CA PRO A 3 -0.33 8.43 18.90
C PRO A 3 -0.88 7.82 17.60
N ALA A 4 -2.12 7.35 17.65
CA ALA A 4 -2.79 6.87 16.47
C ALA A 4 -2.94 8.02 15.47
N LYS A 5 -2.78 7.71 14.18
CA LYS A 5 -3.17 8.64 13.11
C LYS A 5 -4.69 8.65 13.03
N THR A 6 -5.31 9.80 13.20
CA THR A 6 -6.77 9.96 13.23
C THR A 6 -7.33 10.64 12.00
N GLU A 7 -6.45 11.24 11.17
CA GLU A 7 -6.83 11.99 9.99
C GLU A 7 -5.85 11.74 8.84
N TRP A 8 -6.36 11.75 7.61
CA TRP A 8 -5.57 11.66 6.38
C TRP A 8 -5.48 13.02 5.70
N VAL A 9 -4.30 13.38 5.23
CA VAL A 9 -4.07 14.59 4.43
C VAL A 9 -3.69 14.16 3.01
N ASN A 10 -4.51 14.52 2.02
CA ASN A 10 -4.28 14.12 0.62
C ASN A 10 -3.58 15.23 -0.16
N GLN A 11 -2.56 14.86 -0.93
CA GLN A 11 -1.83 15.76 -1.81
C GLN A 11 -1.75 15.16 -3.22
N LEU A 12 -2.04 15.99 -4.24
CA LEU A 12 -1.92 15.62 -5.64
C LEU A 12 -0.67 16.27 -6.25
N GLY A 13 0.25 15.44 -6.76
CA GLY A 13 1.52 15.88 -7.33
C GLY A 13 2.53 16.38 -6.30
N ASP A 14 3.55 17.11 -6.78
CA ASP A 14 4.66 17.65 -5.98
C ASP A 14 4.37 19.05 -5.40
N SER A 15 3.13 19.52 -5.49
CA SER A 15 2.74 20.84 -5.03
C SER A 15 2.73 20.91 -3.51
N ALA A 16 3.85 21.25 -2.87
CA ALA A 16 3.83 21.90 -1.55
C ALA A 16 5.17 22.57 -1.23
N PRO A 17 5.25 23.90 -1.28
CA PRO A 17 5.96 24.61 -0.24
C PRO A 17 5.01 24.68 0.98
N ASP A 18 5.43 24.13 2.12
CA ASP A 18 4.86 24.40 3.46
C ASP A 18 3.64 23.58 3.94
N LEU A 19 3.62 22.26 3.70
CA LEU A 19 2.73 21.36 4.46
C LEU A 19 3.33 21.07 5.85
N ILE A 20 2.75 21.65 6.91
CA ILE A 20 3.05 21.28 8.31
C ILE A 20 2.09 20.18 8.73
N LEU A 21 2.56 18.93 8.71
CA LEU A 21 1.78 17.77 9.17
C LEU A 21 1.71 17.75 10.70
N LYS A 22 0.50 17.57 11.22
CA LYS A 22 0.32 17.31 12.66
C LYS A 22 0.70 15.87 13.00
N SER A 23 1.06 15.63 14.26
CA SER A 23 1.49 14.31 14.72
C SER A 23 0.44 13.20 14.55
N ASP A 24 -0.84 13.57 14.53
CA ASP A 24 -2.01 12.69 14.36
C ASP A 24 -2.47 12.56 12.88
N GLN A 25 -1.77 13.19 11.94
CA GLN A 25 -2.09 13.16 10.52
C GLN A 25 -1.19 12.20 9.74
N LEU A 26 -1.78 11.54 8.73
CA LEU A 26 -1.09 10.69 7.77
C LEU A 26 -1.18 11.29 6.37
N LEU A 27 -0.03 11.66 5.80
CA LEU A 27 0.04 12.16 4.43
C LEU A 27 -0.17 11.03 3.42
N ILE A 28 -1.05 11.26 2.45
CA ILE A 28 -1.17 10.47 1.22
C ILE A 28 -0.79 11.37 0.06
N GLN A 29 0.36 11.10 -0.56
CA GLN A 29 0.76 11.77 -1.79
C GLN A 29 0.40 10.90 -2.99
N SER A 30 -0.22 11.50 -4.01
CA SER A 30 -0.66 10.84 -5.22
C SER A 30 -0.09 11.53 -6.45
N HIS A 31 0.67 10.78 -7.25
CA HIS A 31 1.13 11.24 -8.57
C HIS A 31 0.30 10.57 -9.67
N ARG A 32 0.08 11.30 -10.76
CA ARG A 32 -0.54 10.77 -11.98
C ARG A 32 0.51 10.90 -13.08
N ILE A 33 1.17 9.78 -13.37
CA ILE A 33 2.25 9.69 -14.34
C ILE A 33 1.78 8.72 -15.41
N GLU A 34 1.81 9.14 -16.67
CA GLU A 34 1.42 8.31 -17.80
C GLU A 34 2.31 7.06 -17.86
N GLU A 35 1.75 5.95 -18.36
CA GLU A 35 2.43 4.66 -18.54
C GLU A 35 2.92 3.94 -17.27
N VAL A 36 2.84 4.54 -16.08
CA VAL A 36 3.18 3.88 -14.81
C VAL A 36 1.97 3.05 -14.34
N PRO A 37 2.04 1.70 -14.30
CA PRO A 37 0.92 0.87 -13.87
C PRO A 37 0.54 1.09 -12.41
N GLY A 38 1.55 1.35 -11.57
CA GLY A 38 1.38 1.72 -10.16
C GLY A 38 2.69 1.57 -9.38
N THR A 39 2.99 2.54 -8.53
CA THR A 39 4.03 2.44 -7.50
C THR A 39 3.42 2.91 -6.18
N HIS A 40 3.53 2.09 -5.15
CA HIS A 40 3.10 2.44 -3.80
C HIS A 40 4.31 2.45 -2.87
N THR A 41 4.47 3.53 -2.12
CA THR A 41 5.56 3.72 -1.19
C THR A 41 4.99 4.11 0.17
N VAL A 42 5.42 3.42 1.22
CA VAL A 42 5.15 3.77 2.61
C VAL A 42 6.47 4.15 3.25
N VAL A 43 6.53 5.35 3.81
CA VAL A 43 7.74 5.90 4.43
C VAL A 43 7.46 6.14 5.92
N TYR A 44 8.35 5.63 6.76
CA TYR A 44 8.47 6.00 8.16
C TYR A 44 9.77 6.79 8.30
N SER A 45 9.68 8.06 8.69
CA SER A 45 10.84 8.96 8.77
C SER A 45 10.90 9.62 10.16
N SER A 46 12.11 9.81 10.65
CA SER A 46 12.46 10.45 11.93
C SER A 46 13.73 11.29 11.75
N GLU A 47 14.18 11.98 12.80
CA GLU A 47 15.43 12.77 12.73
C GLU A 47 16.69 11.92 12.50
N VAL A 48 16.63 10.64 12.85
CA VAL A 48 17.81 9.75 12.87
C VAL A 48 17.73 8.60 11.88
N ASP A 49 16.52 8.12 11.60
CA ASP A 49 16.27 6.93 10.78
C ASP A 49 15.13 7.15 9.79
N GLU A 50 15.25 6.49 8.64
CA GLU A 50 14.19 6.36 7.63
C GLU A 50 14.03 4.89 7.21
N ILE A 51 12.78 4.45 7.11
CA ILE A 51 12.40 3.10 6.66
C ILE A 51 11.38 3.26 5.52
N THR A 52 11.65 2.60 4.39
CA THR A 52 10.79 2.65 3.20
C THR A 52 10.36 1.26 2.78
N PHE A 53 9.06 1.09 2.54
CA PHE A 53 8.47 -0.08 1.90
C PHE A 53 7.92 0.34 0.54
N GLN A 54 8.36 -0.31 -0.53
CA GLN A 54 7.96 0.06 -1.89
C GLN A 54 7.51 -1.15 -2.70
N HIS A 55 6.36 -1.02 -3.37
CA HIS A 55 5.87 -1.99 -4.35
C HIS A 55 5.76 -1.30 -5.71
N VAL A 56 6.53 -1.79 -6.68
CA VAL A 56 6.55 -1.28 -8.06
C VAL A 56 5.95 -2.32 -9.00
N ALA A 57 4.86 -1.96 -9.68
CA ALA A 57 4.28 -2.80 -10.73
C ALA A 57 4.86 -2.39 -12.10
N HIS A 58 5.70 -3.25 -12.69
CA HIS A 58 6.27 -3.02 -14.03
C HIS A 58 5.29 -3.28 -15.18
N SER A 59 4.25 -4.08 -14.94
CA SER A 59 3.18 -4.36 -15.91
C SER A 59 1.93 -4.87 -15.21
N ARG A 60 0.83 -5.06 -15.97
CA ARG A 60 -0.42 -5.62 -15.44
C ARG A 60 -0.40 -7.15 -15.33
N SER A 61 0.62 -7.82 -15.87
CA SER A 61 0.70 -9.27 -15.94
C SER A 61 0.77 -9.93 -14.56
N GLY A 62 1.38 -9.27 -13.57
CA GLY A 62 1.44 -9.78 -12.19
C GLY A 62 0.05 -9.89 -11.55
N PHE A 63 -0.84 -8.92 -11.80
CA PHE A 63 -2.21 -8.98 -11.30
C PHE A 63 -3.02 -10.09 -11.98
N ALA A 64 -2.84 -10.27 -13.29
CA ALA A 64 -3.49 -11.35 -14.04
C ALA A 64 -3.03 -12.73 -13.53
N LEU A 65 -1.73 -12.91 -13.30
CA LEU A 65 -1.19 -14.14 -12.71
C LEU A 65 -1.76 -14.39 -11.31
N GLY A 66 -1.82 -13.37 -10.46
CA GLY A 66 -2.41 -13.48 -9.12
C GLY A 66 -3.88 -13.91 -9.15
N ALA A 67 -4.65 -13.43 -10.14
CA ALA A 67 -6.04 -13.86 -10.32
C ALA A 67 -6.16 -15.33 -10.75
N VAL A 68 -5.26 -15.83 -11.60
CA VAL A 68 -5.22 -17.26 -11.98
C VAL A 68 -4.86 -18.12 -10.77
N ILE A 69 -3.82 -17.73 -10.01
CA ILE A 69 -3.43 -18.42 -8.77
C ILE A 69 -4.60 -18.46 -7.77
N ALA A 70 -5.32 -17.35 -7.62
CA ALA A 70 -6.51 -17.29 -6.76
C ALA A 70 -7.61 -18.26 -7.25
N ALA A 71 -7.84 -18.34 -8.56
CA ALA A 71 -8.83 -19.26 -9.13
C ALA A 71 -8.45 -20.73 -8.92
N GLU A 72 -7.18 -21.08 -9.08
CA GLU A 72 -6.65 -22.42 -8.79
C GLU A 72 -6.77 -22.75 -7.30
N TRP A 73 -6.41 -21.80 -6.43
CA TRP A 73 -6.51 -21.98 -4.98
C TRP A 73 -7.96 -22.16 -4.49
N LEU A 74 -8.93 -21.56 -5.18
CA LEU A 74 -10.36 -21.66 -4.84
C LEU A 74 -10.99 -23.01 -5.21
N GLU A 75 -10.26 -23.93 -5.84
CA GLU A 75 -10.82 -25.23 -6.22
C GLU A 75 -11.45 -25.94 -4.99
N ASN A 76 -12.72 -26.32 -5.12
CA ASN A 76 -13.52 -26.96 -4.06
C ASN A 76 -13.75 -26.10 -2.79
N LYS A 77 -13.47 -24.79 -2.82
CA LYS A 77 -13.79 -23.86 -1.73
C LYS A 77 -15.12 -23.15 -1.97
N GLN A 78 -15.85 -22.86 -0.90
CA GLN A 78 -17.11 -22.10 -0.94
C GLN A 78 -17.08 -21.00 0.12
N GLY A 79 -17.44 -19.78 -0.27
CA GLY A 79 -17.43 -18.62 0.60
C GLY A 79 -16.65 -17.46 -0.01
N PHE A 80 -16.40 -16.44 0.81
CA PHE A 80 -15.61 -15.28 0.44
C PHE A 80 -14.21 -15.40 1.04
N TYR A 81 -13.20 -15.17 0.20
CA TYR A 81 -11.79 -15.25 0.58
C TYR A 81 -11.06 -13.99 0.13
N SER A 82 -10.09 -13.59 0.92
CA SER A 82 -9.20 -12.47 0.69
C SER A 82 -7.84 -12.94 0.17
N VAL A 83 -7.00 -12.00 -0.24
CA VAL A 83 -5.60 -12.27 -0.61
C VAL A 83 -4.79 -12.77 0.60
N GLU A 84 -5.18 -12.39 1.82
CA GLU A 84 -4.52 -12.84 3.05
C GLU A 84 -4.68 -14.36 3.25
N ASP A 85 -5.84 -14.91 2.89
CA ASP A 85 -6.13 -16.35 2.97
C ASP A 85 -5.28 -17.16 1.97
N ILE A 86 -4.93 -16.56 0.83
CA ILE A 86 -4.10 -17.20 -0.22
C ILE A 86 -2.64 -17.28 0.23
N PHE A 87 -2.11 -16.19 0.79
CA PHE A 87 -0.69 -16.10 1.16
C PHE A 87 -0.41 -16.41 2.62
N ASN A 88 -1.45 -16.74 3.40
CA ASN A 88 -1.37 -17.08 4.82
C ASN A 88 -0.62 -16.02 5.64
N PHE A 89 -0.92 -14.74 5.38
CA PHE A 89 -0.28 -13.61 6.09
C PHE A 89 -0.67 -13.55 7.58
N SER A 90 -1.65 -14.35 8.02
CA SER A 90 -2.03 -14.53 9.42
C SER A 90 -1.02 -15.40 10.18
N ASN A 91 0.15 -14.85 10.47
CA ASN A 91 0.99 -15.35 11.56
C ASN A 91 0.63 -14.61 12.84
N THR A 92 -0.34 -15.13 13.58
CA THR A 92 -0.53 -14.79 15.00
C THR A 92 0.55 -15.52 15.82
N HIS A 93 1.49 -14.75 16.37
CA HIS A 93 2.21 -15.09 17.59
C HIS A 93 1.78 -14.15 18.70
#